data_AF-A0A3M1EZS3-F1
#
_entry.id   AF-A0A3M1EZS3-F1
#
_cell.length_a   1.000
_cell.length_b   1.000
_cell.length_c   1.000
_cell.angle_alpha   90.00
_cell.angle_beta   90.00
_cell.angle_gamma   90.00
#
_symmetry.space_group_name_H-M   'P 1'
#
loop_
_entity.id
_entity.type
_entity.pdbx_description
1 polymer ?
#
loop_
_entity_poly.entity_id
_entity_poly.type
_entity_poly.pdbx_seq_one_letter_code
_entity_poly.pdbx_strand_id
1 'polypeptide(L)'
;MDAIVIDNRLRTMADEVSRAIVSCPDARIAVAFLSQSGLDIIRPAIEENINRGGQIEFLIGLDGRITEPEAVQTLYNLSCQFSNVSVYCHPFLTEGAIYHPKLYLFQTNENVCLVVGSSNLTRNGLEKNLEVNVRIFASTHDQVAIEAYDSYQELKFHPNRIIPDQEFLTLYAQMFQEANKQRAGEKARRERETSNLTRLYRQKISTMRRPVWNRYRDLVGWLKVVYDMLPDDEFRNEDVYAHEDFFRQKYPGNRNIRAKIRQQLQFLRDEGLIEHLDRGYWRKL
;
A
#
# COMPACT_ATOMS: atom_id res chain seq x y z
N MET A 1 -9.46 5.08 -20.98
CA MET A 1 -9.42 5.65 -19.62
C MET A 1 -10.68 6.49 -19.39
N ASP A 2 -11.39 6.24 -18.29
CA ASP A 2 -12.53 7.02 -17.80
C ASP A 2 -12.17 7.63 -16.45
N ALA A 3 -12.65 8.85 -16.17
CA ALA A 3 -12.36 9.54 -14.91
C ALA A 3 -13.58 10.30 -14.39
N ILE A 4 -13.87 10.16 -13.09
CA ILE A 4 -14.95 10.88 -12.42
C ILE A 4 -14.48 11.48 -11.10
N VAL A 5 -15.18 12.54 -10.67
CA VAL A 5 -14.99 13.14 -9.35
C VAL A 5 -15.94 12.49 -8.34
N ILE A 6 -15.44 12.25 -7.12
CA ILE A 6 -16.20 11.75 -5.97
C ILE A 6 -16.05 12.79 -4.85
N ASP A 7 -17.18 13.36 -4.43
CA ASP A 7 -17.25 14.49 -3.50
C ASP A 7 -18.09 14.23 -2.24
N ASN A 8 -18.54 12.98 -2.05
CA ASN A 8 -19.48 12.56 -1.02
C ASN A 8 -20.86 13.24 -1.07
N ARG A 9 -21.23 13.89 -2.18
CA ARG A 9 -22.57 14.50 -2.36
C ARG A 9 -23.42 13.72 -3.35
N LEU A 10 -22.92 13.54 -4.57
CA LEU A 10 -23.60 12.79 -5.62
C LEU A 10 -23.22 11.31 -5.60
N ARG A 11 -21.99 11.03 -5.16
CA ARG A 11 -21.40 9.70 -5.04
C ARG A 11 -20.53 9.70 -3.80
N THR A 12 -20.65 8.66 -2.98
CA THR A 12 -19.80 8.52 -1.80
C THR A 12 -18.56 7.71 -2.12
N MET A 13 -17.48 8.00 -1.41
CA MET A 13 -16.29 7.16 -1.43
C MET A 13 -16.59 5.76 -0.91
N ALA A 14 -17.48 5.63 0.08
CA ALA A 14 -17.98 4.33 0.57
C ALA A 14 -18.52 3.47 -0.58
N ASP A 15 -19.45 4.01 -1.39
CA ASP A 15 -20.10 3.26 -2.46
C ASP A 15 -19.11 2.84 -3.56
N GLU A 16 -18.23 3.76 -3.97
CA GLU A 16 -17.26 3.51 -5.03
C GLU A 16 -16.20 2.49 -4.59
N VAL A 17 -15.68 2.60 -3.37
CA VAL A 17 -14.72 1.65 -2.80
C VAL A 17 -15.36 0.28 -2.60
N SER A 18 -16.54 0.21 -2.00
CA SER A 18 -17.23 -1.08 -1.77
C SER A 18 -17.53 -1.82 -3.06
N ARG A 19 -18.05 -1.12 -4.09
CA ARG A 19 -18.27 -1.74 -5.41
C ARG A 19 -16.98 -2.24 -6.05
N ALA A 20 -15.90 -1.47 -5.93
CA ALA A 20 -14.62 -1.84 -6.51
C ALA A 20 -14.00 -3.06 -5.80
N ILE A 21 -14.08 -3.13 -4.46
CA ILE A 21 -13.67 -4.30 -3.67
C ILE A 21 -14.46 -5.54 -4.10
N VAL A 22 -15.78 -5.44 -4.27
CA VAL A 22 -16.62 -6.57 -4.70
C VAL A 22 -16.25 -7.05 -6.12
N SER A 23 -15.96 -6.11 -7.02
CA SER A 23 -15.80 -6.40 -8.45
C SER A 23 -14.37 -6.83 -8.85
N CYS A 24 -13.36 -6.56 -8.01
CA CYS A 24 -11.97 -6.75 -8.36
C CYS A 24 -11.29 -7.79 -7.46
N PRO A 25 -10.63 -8.83 -8.00
CA PRO A 25 -9.96 -9.86 -7.21
C PRO A 25 -8.70 -9.38 -6.49
N ASP A 26 -8.06 -8.28 -6.87
CA ASP A 26 -6.93 -7.69 -6.13
C ASP A 26 -7.31 -6.29 -5.63
N ALA A 27 -7.36 -6.10 -4.31
CA ALA A 27 -7.65 -4.82 -3.68
C ALA A 27 -6.48 -4.38 -2.79
N ARG A 28 -6.02 -3.15 -2.98
CA ARG A 28 -4.89 -2.58 -2.24
C ARG A 28 -5.23 -1.18 -1.77
N ILE A 29 -5.15 -0.97 -0.47
CA ILE A 29 -5.60 0.26 0.17
C ILE A 29 -4.47 0.83 1.02
N ALA A 30 -3.98 2.02 0.65
CA ALA A 30 -2.99 2.77 1.40
C ALA A 30 -3.57 4.07 1.93
N VAL A 31 -3.71 4.18 3.24
CA VAL A 31 -4.36 5.33 3.89
C VAL A 31 -3.56 5.84 5.08
N ALA A 32 -3.54 7.16 5.23
CA ALA A 32 -2.91 7.81 6.36
C ALA A 32 -3.62 7.48 7.67
N PHE A 33 -4.96 7.53 7.65
CA PHE A 33 -5.80 7.34 8.83
C PHE A 33 -6.89 6.30 8.59
N LEU A 34 -7.15 5.52 9.63
CA LEU A 34 -8.16 4.47 9.66
C LEU A 34 -9.00 4.59 10.95
N SER A 35 -10.33 4.55 10.83
CA SER A 35 -11.24 4.41 11.97
C SER A 35 -12.01 3.10 11.90
N GLN A 36 -12.43 2.56 13.04
CA GLN A 36 -13.22 1.34 13.12
C GLN A 36 -14.54 1.54 12.38
N SER A 37 -15.17 2.69 12.64
CA SER A 37 -16.40 3.11 11.96
C SER A 37 -16.27 3.26 10.44
N GLY A 38 -15.07 3.58 9.92
CA GLY A 38 -14.79 3.63 8.48
C GLY A 38 -14.59 2.24 7.90
N LEU A 39 -13.86 1.38 8.61
CA LEU A 39 -13.66 -0.02 8.25
C LEU A 39 -15.00 -0.78 8.17
N ASP A 40 -15.89 -0.56 9.14
CA ASP A 40 -17.18 -1.25 9.20
C ASP A 40 -18.10 -0.95 8.01
N ILE A 41 -17.95 0.21 7.37
CA ILE A 41 -18.70 0.57 6.15
C ILE A 41 -18.33 -0.35 4.98
N ILE A 42 -17.03 -0.65 4.82
CA ILE A 42 -16.53 -1.45 3.70
C ILE A 42 -16.32 -2.93 4.06
N ARG A 43 -16.48 -3.30 5.33
CA ARG A 43 -16.31 -4.68 5.83
C ARG A 43 -17.14 -5.71 5.08
N PRO A 44 -18.44 -5.49 4.76
CA PRO A 44 -19.21 -6.47 4.01
C PRO A 44 -18.60 -6.77 2.64
N ALA A 45 -18.11 -5.74 1.94
CA ALA A 45 -17.44 -5.89 0.64
C ALA A 45 -16.11 -6.65 0.77
N ILE A 46 -15.33 -6.36 1.82
CA ILE A 46 -14.09 -7.07 2.15
C ILE A 46 -14.36 -8.57 2.33
N GLU A 47 -15.34 -8.92 3.17
CA GLU A 47 -15.69 -10.31 3.45
C GLU A 47 -16.19 -11.04 2.20
N GLU A 48 -17.01 -10.39 1.38
CA GLU A 48 -17.49 -10.94 0.11
C GLU A 48 -16.35 -11.18 -0.89
N ASN A 49 -15.38 -10.28 -0.97
CA ASN A 49 -14.20 -10.44 -1.82
C ASN A 49 -13.31 -11.60 -1.35
N ILE A 50 -13.00 -11.65 -0.05
CA ILE A 50 -12.20 -12.73 0.57
C ILE A 50 -12.82 -14.10 0.32
N ASN A 51 -14.14 -14.22 0.51
CA ASN A 51 -14.86 -15.49 0.35
C ASN A 51 -14.92 -15.97 -1.11
N ARG A 52 -14.70 -15.07 -2.08
CA ARG A 52 -14.54 -15.42 -3.51
C ARG A 52 -13.08 -15.73 -3.89
N GLY A 53 -12.17 -15.76 -2.92
CA GLY A 53 -10.73 -15.99 -3.15
C GLY A 53 -9.97 -14.74 -3.58
N GLY A 54 -10.60 -13.56 -3.52
CA GLY A 54 -9.93 -12.29 -3.76
C GLY A 54 -8.86 -11.99 -2.71
N GLN A 55 -7.92 -11.12 -3.06
CA GLN A 55 -6.76 -10.75 -2.26
C GLN A 55 -6.90 -9.30 -1.83
N ILE A 56 -6.67 -9.03 -0.55
CA ILE A 56 -6.77 -7.68 -0.03
C ILE A 56 -5.51 -7.31 0.74
N GLU A 57 -5.01 -6.10 0.50
CA GLU A 57 -3.85 -5.55 1.16
C GLU A 57 -4.13 -4.17 1.76
N PHE A 58 -3.68 -3.96 3.00
CA PHE A 58 -3.80 -2.70 3.71
C PHE A 58 -2.43 -2.15 4.11
N LEU A 59 -2.17 -0.89 3.75
CA LEU A 59 -1.05 -0.08 4.20
C LEU A 59 -1.59 1.08 5.05
N ILE A 60 -1.40 1.01 6.37
CA ILE A 60 -2.05 1.93 7.32
C ILE A 60 -1.03 2.83 8.00
N GLY A 61 -1.21 4.14 7.89
CA GLY A 61 -0.45 5.13 8.65
C GLY A 61 -0.82 5.15 10.13
N LEU A 62 0.18 5.32 10.99
CA LEU A 62 0.00 5.49 12.44
C LEU A 62 0.50 6.85 12.95
N ASP A 63 0.95 7.71 12.04
CA ASP A 63 1.44 9.05 12.34
C ASP A 63 0.40 9.87 13.09
N GLY A 64 0.91 10.73 13.97
CA GLY A 64 0.08 11.56 14.82
C GLY A 64 -0.77 10.79 15.84
N ARG A 65 -0.78 9.46 15.89
CA ARG A 65 -1.71 8.64 16.72
C ARG A 65 -3.17 9.01 16.46
N ILE A 66 -3.53 9.04 15.18
CA ILE A 66 -4.89 9.36 14.71
C ILE A 66 -5.67 8.10 14.34
N THR A 67 -5.01 7.12 13.73
CA THR A 67 -5.60 5.81 13.44
C THR A 67 -6.08 5.11 14.71
N GLU A 68 -7.31 4.60 14.70
CA GLU A 68 -7.90 3.94 15.86
C GLU A 68 -7.31 2.53 16.05
N PRO A 69 -6.79 2.19 17.25
CA PRO A 69 -6.18 0.88 17.50
C PRO A 69 -7.13 -0.30 17.25
N GLU A 70 -8.42 -0.15 17.54
CA GLU A 70 -9.44 -1.17 17.31
C GLU A 70 -9.58 -1.54 15.83
N ALA A 71 -9.47 -0.55 14.93
CA ALA A 71 -9.54 -0.77 13.49
C ALA A 71 -8.34 -1.58 12.99
N VAL A 72 -7.14 -1.25 13.48
CA VAL A 72 -5.92 -2.00 13.14
C VAL A 72 -5.97 -3.42 13.72
N GLN A 73 -6.45 -3.57 14.96
CA GLN A 73 -6.67 -4.89 15.58
C GLN A 73 -7.65 -5.72 14.75
N THR A 74 -8.72 -5.12 14.25
CA THR A 74 -9.68 -5.84 13.42
C THR A 74 -9.06 -6.30 12.09
N LEU A 75 -8.30 -5.44 11.41
CA LEU A 75 -7.56 -5.83 10.21
C LEU A 75 -6.54 -6.95 10.52
N TYR A 76 -5.81 -6.85 11.63
CA TYR A 76 -4.88 -7.88 12.06
C TYR A 76 -5.58 -9.22 12.27
N ASN A 77 -6.71 -9.24 12.99
CA ASN A 77 -7.49 -10.45 13.20
C ASN A 77 -7.95 -11.07 11.87
N LEU A 78 -8.40 -10.26 10.90
CA LEU A 78 -8.73 -10.72 9.55
C LEU A 78 -7.51 -11.35 8.87
N SER A 79 -6.32 -10.75 8.97
CA SER A 79 -5.09 -11.30 8.40
C SER A 79 -4.62 -12.60 9.06
N CYS A 80 -4.96 -12.83 10.34
CA CYS A 80 -4.72 -14.09 11.01
C CYS A 80 -5.71 -15.18 10.58
N GLN A 81 -6.96 -14.79 10.28
CA GLN A 81 -8.01 -15.70 9.87
C GLN A 81 -7.91 -16.10 8.39
N PHE A 82 -7.46 -15.17 7.53
CA PHE A 82 -7.50 -15.31 6.09
C PHE A 82 -6.11 -15.05 5.48
N SER A 83 -5.55 -16.07 4.82
CA SER A 83 -4.22 -15.99 4.19
C SER A 83 -4.16 -15.03 3.01
N ASN A 84 -5.31 -14.67 2.44
CA ASN A 84 -5.50 -13.71 1.37
C ASN A 84 -5.70 -12.26 1.84
N VAL A 85 -5.54 -11.99 3.15
CA VAL A 85 -5.53 -10.64 3.71
C VAL A 85 -4.15 -10.31 4.24
N SER A 86 -3.60 -9.17 3.84
CA SER A 86 -2.30 -8.69 4.29
C SER A 86 -2.42 -7.30 4.87
N VAL A 87 -1.82 -7.09 6.04
CA VAL A 87 -1.91 -5.83 6.78
C VAL A 87 -0.52 -5.38 7.15
N TYR A 88 -0.26 -4.11 6.91
CA TYR A 88 1.00 -3.53 7.21
C TYR A 88 0.83 -2.10 7.75
N CYS A 89 1.57 -1.75 8.81
CA CYS A 89 1.51 -0.43 9.43
C CYS A 89 2.75 0.45 9.18
N HIS A 90 2.55 1.73 8.89
CA HIS A 90 3.63 2.72 8.82
C HIS A 90 3.69 3.49 10.15
N PRO A 91 4.58 3.11 11.10
CA PRO A 91 4.60 3.70 12.43
C PRO A 91 5.11 5.15 12.46
N PHE A 92 6.05 5.50 11.58
CA PHE A 92 6.59 6.86 11.36
C PHE A 92 7.54 6.86 10.16
N LEU A 93 7.68 7.99 9.44
CA LEU A 93 8.68 8.20 8.38
C LEU A 93 10.02 8.68 8.96
N THR A 94 10.10 9.96 9.30
CA THR A 94 11.27 10.66 9.84
C THR A 94 10.78 11.92 10.57
N GLU A 95 11.67 12.61 11.30
CA GLU A 95 11.31 13.93 11.83
C GLU A 95 10.90 14.87 10.68
N GLY A 96 9.72 15.49 10.82
CA GLY A 96 9.19 16.47 9.86
C GLY A 96 8.32 15.92 8.73
N ALA A 97 8.17 14.61 8.56
CA ALA A 97 7.34 14.00 7.52
C ALA A 97 6.29 13.03 8.09
N ILE A 98 5.08 13.05 7.53
CA ILE A 98 3.98 12.14 7.90
C ILE A 98 3.61 11.21 6.74
N TYR A 99 3.28 9.96 7.04
CA TYR A 99 2.70 9.03 6.07
C TYR A 99 1.27 9.48 5.75
N HIS A 100 1.09 10.14 4.61
CA HIS A 100 -0.19 10.76 4.25
C HIS A 100 -0.88 10.30 2.93
N PRO A 101 -0.60 9.11 2.35
CA PRO A 101 -1.31 8.67 1.15
C PRO A 101 -2.79 8.41 1.44
N LYS A 102 -3.62 8.52 0.40
CA LYS A 102 -5.01 8.03 0.31
C LYS A 102 -5.19 7.44 -1.09
N LEU A 103 -4.71 6.22 -1.24
CA LEU A 103 -4.60 5.51 -2.50
C LEU A 103 -5.38 4.21 -2.38
N TYR A 104 -6.36 4.04 -3.26
CA TYR A 104 -7.19 2.85 -3.34
C TYR A 104 -7.03 2.27 -4.74
N LEU A 105 -6.54 1.04 -4.83
CA LEU A 105 -6.24 0.36 -6.08
C LEU A 105 -7.01 -0.96 -6.12
N PHE A 106 -7.80 -1.15 -7.18
CA PHE A 106 -8.58 -2.36 -7.37
C PHE A 106 -8.36 -2.87 -8.78
N GLN A 107 -7.92 -4.11 -8.91
CA GLN A 107 -7.47 -4.66 -10.19
C GLN A 107 -8.19 -5.97 -10.53
N THR A 108 -8.55 -6.06 -11.81
CA THR A 108 -8.87 -7.30 -12.54
C THR A 108 -7.71 -7.64 -13.47
N ASN A 109 -7.76 -8.72 -14.23
CA ASN A 109 -6.65 -9.08 -15.13
C ASN A 109 -6.28 -7.96 -16.13
N GLU A 110 -7.27 -7.21 -16.62
CA GLU A 110 -7.07 -6.24 -17.71
C GLU A 110 -7.31 -4.79 -17.30
N ASN A 111 -8.00 -4.55 -16.18
CA ASN A 111 -8.42 -3.21 -15.78
C ASN A 111 -8.07 -2.90 -14.32
N VAL A 112 -7.80 -1.62 -14.07
CA VAL A 112 -7.54 -1.02 -12.77
C VAL A 112 -8.58 0.08 -12.52
N CYS A 113 -9.24 -0.01 -11.38
CA CYS A 113 -9.98 1.09 -10.76
C CYS A 113 -9.08 1.70 -9.68
N LEU A 114 -8.59 2.91 -9.96
CA LEU A 114 -7.78 3.71 -9.06
C LEU A 114 -8.67 4.80 -8.46
N VAL A 115 -8.62 4.98 -7.14
CA VAL A 115 -9.17 6.17 -6.48
C VAL A 115 -8.07 6.85 -5.68
N VAL A 116 -7.87 8.14 -5.92
CA VAL A 116 -6.90 8.97 -5.20
C VAL A 116 -7.54 10.32 -4.86
N GLY A 117 -7.22 10.85 -3.68
CA GLY A 117 -7.78 12.13 -3.25
C GLY A 117 -7.51 12.43 -1.79
N SER A 118 -8.50 13.06 -1.15
CA SER A 118 -8.41 13.53 0.24
C SER A 118 -9.00 12.55 1.27
N SER A 119 -9.80 11.56 0.84
CA SER A 119 -10.53 10.66 1.73
C SER A 119 -9.66 9.57 2.38
N ASN A 120 -9.49 9.66 3.69
CA ASN A 120 -8.99 8.54 4.51
C ASN A 120 -10.09 7.48 4.72
N LEU A 121 -9.69 6.29 5.21
CA LEU A 121 -10.62 5.20 5.54
C LEU A 121 -11.26 5.44 6.92
N THR A 122 -12.00 6.53 7.02
CA THR A 122 -12.79 6.90 8.21
C THR A 122 -14.23 7.13 7.79
N ARG A 123 -15.20 6.97 8.72
CA ARG A 123 -16.61 7.25 8.40
C ARG A 123 -16.80 8.64 7.77
N ASN A 124 -16.13 9.64 8.33
CA ASN A 124 -16.22 11.00 7.81
C ASN A 124 -15.61 11.12 6.41
N GLY A 125 -14.42 10.56 6.18
CA GLY A 125 -13.78 10.60 4.86
C GLY A 125 -14.55 9.84 3.77
N LEU A 126 -15.28 8.79 4.15
CA LEU A 126 -16.03 7.96 3.22
C LEU A 126 -17.43 8.52 2.88
N GLU A 127 -18.10 9.21 3.80
CA GLU A 127 -19.53 9.55 3.66
C GLU A 127 -19.88 11.02 3.94
N LYS A 128 -19.12 11.75 4.76
CA LYS A 128 -19.61 13.01 5.35
C LYS A 128 -18.80 14.26 5.03
N ASN A 129 -17.47 14.16 5.06
CA ASN A 129 -16.61 15.28 4.78
C ASN A 129 -16.79 15.75 3.34
N LEU A 130 -16.63 17.05 3.12
CA LEU A 130 -16.40 17.59 1.80
C LEU A 130 -15.00 17.15 1.35
N GLU A 131 -14.97 16.08 0.57
CA GLU A 131 -13.75 15.48 0.04
C GLU A 131 -13.68 15.74 -1.46
N VAL A 132 -12.49 15.67 -2.04
CA VAL A 132 -12.33 15.67 -3.49
C VAL A 132 -11.44 14.50 -3.85
N ASN A 133 -12.03 13.53 -4.52
CA ASN A 133 -11.32 12.36 -5.02
C ASN A 133 -11.57 12.21 -6.51
N VAL A 134 -10.61 11.59 -7.20
CA VAL A 134 -10.75 11.20 -8.59
C VAL A 134 -10.71 9.68 -8.64
N ARG A 135 -11.76 9.08 -9.22
CA ARG A 135 -11.72 7.69 -9.65
C ARG A 135 -11.31 7.65 -11.11
N ILE A 136 -10.30 6.85 -11.41
CA ILE A 136 -9.79 6.57 -12.75
C ILE A 136 -10.01 5.09 -13.04
N PHE A 137 -10.67 4.79 -14.15
CA PHE A 137 -10.75 3.43 -14.70
C PHE A 137 -9.87 3.35 -15.94
N ALA A 138 -8.89 2.46 -15.87
CA ALA A 138 -7.81 2.36 -16.84
C ALA A 138 -7.49 0.89 -17.12
N SER A 139 -6.83 0.62 -18.25
CA SER A 139 -6.23 -0.70 -18.46
C SER A 139 -5.04 -0.88 -17.51
N THR A 140 -4.71 -2.12 -17.13
CA THR A 140 -3.45 -2.45 -16.43
C THR A 140 -2.19 -2.01 -17.19
N HIS A 141 -2.33 -1.74 -18.50
CA HIS A 141 -1.27 -1.25 -19.36
C HIS A 141 -1.19 0.28 -19.47
N ASP A 142 -2.18 1.01 -18.96
CA ASP A 142 -2.16 2.48 -19.02
C ASP A 142 -1.13 3.04 -18.04
N GLN A 143 -0.36 4.04 -18.49
CA GLN A 143 0.72 4.67 -17.72
C GLN A 143 0.30 5.04 -16.28
N VAL A 144 -0.90 5.58 -16.09
CA VAL A 144 -1.41 5.98 -14.77
C VAL A 144 -1.61 4.80 -13.82
N ALA A 145 -2.03 3.63 -14.33
CA ALA A 145 -2.19 2.43 -13.53
C ALA A 145 -0.82 1.93 -13.06
N ILE A 146 0.15 1.88 -13.98
CA ILE A 146 1.53 1.51 -13.67
C ILE A 146 2.15 2.44 -12.61
N GLU A 147 2.04 3.76 -12.78
CA GLU A 147 2.59 4.73 -11.83
C GLU A 147 1.95 4.61 -10.44
N ALA A 148 0.64 4.34 -10.38
CA ALA A 148 -0.04 4.14 -9.12
C ALA A 148 0.42 2.86 -8.42
N TYR A 149 0.67 1.79 -9.16
CA TYR A 149 1.24 0.55 -8.61
C TYR A 149 2.70 0.71 -8.18
N ASP A 150 3.53 1.42 -8.96
CA ASP A 150 4.89 1.77 -8.57
C ASP A 150 4.88 2.57 -7.25
N SER A 151 4.01 3.58 -7.14
CA SER A 151 3.83 4.38 -5.91
C SER A 151 3.40 3.49 -4.74
N TYR A 152 2.47 2.57 -4.95
CA TYR A 152 2.03 1.64 -3.91
C TYR A 152 3.16 0.72 -3.43
N GLN A 153 4.01 0.23 -4.35
CA GLN A 153 5.15 -0.60 -3.99
C GLN A 153 6.21 0.17 -3.20
N GLU A 154 6.51 1.41 -3.59
CA GLU A 154 7.41 2.28 -2.82
C GLU A 154 6.89 2.47 -1.38
N LEU A 155 5.58 2.64 -1.22
CA LEU A 155 4.94 2.70 0.10
C LEU A 155 5.03 1.37 0.85
N LYS A 156 4.80 0.24 0.17
CA LYS A 156 4.83 -1.10 0.78
C LYS A 156 6.20 -1.48 1.29
N PHE A 157 7.25 -1.24 0.50
CA PHE A 157 8.62 -1.65 0.79
C PHE A 157 9.48 -0.56 1.43
N HIS A 158 8.88 0.57 1.82
CA HIS A 158 9.59 1.59 2.58
C HIS A 158 10.27 0.98 3.85
N PRO A 159 11.51 1.37 4.22
CA PRO A 159 12.26 0.70 5.29
C PRO A 159 11.57 0.66 6.66
N ASN A 160 10.69 1.61 6.97
CA ASN A 160 10.00 1.65 8.27
C ASN A 160 8.72 0.80 8.30
N ARG A 161 8.48 0.00 7.26
CA ARG A 161 7.27 -0.80 7.13
C ARG A 161 7.34 -2.07 7.95
N ILE A 162 6.31 -2.30 8.77
CA ILE A 162 6.18 -3.45 9.65
C ILE A 162 4.90 -4.25 9.39
N ILE A 163 4.96 -5.57 9.60
CA ILE A 163 3.80 -6.45 9.74
C ILE A 163 3.44 -6.45 11.23
N PRO A 164 2.24 -5.98 11.64
CA PRO A 164 1.91 -5.87 13.05
C PRO A 164 1.80 -7.25 13.73
N ASP A 165 2.02 -7.26 15.04
CA ASP A 165 1.72 -8.37 15.94
C ASP A 165 0.98 -7.88 17.19
N GLN A 166 0.49 -8.82 18.01
CA GLN A 166 -0.34 -8.47 19.16
C GLN A 166 0.36 -7.57 20.19
N GLU A 167 1.66 -7.75 20.40
CA GLU A 167 2.43 -6.92 21.33
C GLU A 167 2.57 -5.48 20.80
N PHE A 168 2.88 -5.33 19.50
CA PHE A 168 2.94 -4.04 18.83
C PHE A 168 1.60 -3.29 18.92
N LEU A 169 0.48 -3.98 18.66
CA LEU A 169 -0.85 -3.40 18.73
C LEU A 169 -1.21 -2.94 20.15
N THR A 170 -0.80 -3.72 21.16
CA THR A 170 -0.98 -3.36 22.57
C THR A 170 -0.23 -2.07 22.93
N LEU A 171 1.04 -1.97 22.50
CA LEU A 171 1.84 -0.75 22.72
C LEU A 171 1.28 0.44 21.95
N TYR A 172 0.80 0.24 20.71
CA TYR A 172 0.16 1.28 19.93
C TYR A 172 -1.12 1.80 20.59
N ALA A 173 -1.96 0.89 21.12
CA ALA A 173 -3.18 1.27 21.84
C ALA A 173 -2.89 2.13 23.07
N GLN A 174 -1.85 1.78 23.84
CA GLN A 174 -1.40 2.60 24.98
C GLN A 174 -0.91 3.98 24.52
N MET A 175 -0.11 4.05 23.45
CA MET A 175 0.36 5.32 22.87
C MET A 175 -0.79 6.20 22.38
N PHE A 176 -1.82 5.58 21.78
CA PHE A 176 -3.03 6.27 21.31
C PHE A 176 -3.85 6.85 22.47
N GLN A 177 -4.06 6.07 23.54
CA GLN A 177 -4.77 6.53 24.73
C GLN A 177 -4.06 7.73 25.38
N GLU A 178 -2.73 7.69 25.50
CA GLU A 178 -1.97 8.80 26.05
C GLU A 178 -2.05 10.06 25.17
N ALA A 179 -2.02 9.89 23.83
CA ALA A 179 -2.21 11.01 22.91
C ALA A 179 -3.61 11.64 23.03
N ASN A 180 -4.66 10.83 23.24
CA ASN A 180 -6.03 11.33 23.43
C ASN A 180 -6.20 12.09 24.75
N LYS A 181 -5.65 11.58 25.86
CA LYS A 181 -5.67 12.30 27.15
C LYS A 181 -5.02 13.68 27.02
N GLN A 182 -3.88 13.76 26.33
CA GLN A 182 -3.19 15.02 26.06
C GLN A 182 -4.06 15.99 25.25
N ARG A 183 -4.72 15.52 24.18
CA ARG A 183 -5.64 16.35 23.37
C ARG A 183 -6.86 16.83 24.17
N ALA A 184 -7.34 16.02 25.11
CA ALA A 184 -8.45 16.36 26.00
C ALA A 184 -8.03 17.31 27.15
N GLY A 185 -6.74 17.65 27.28
CA GLY A 185 -6.23 18.48 28.36
C GLY A 185 -6.19 17.79 29.72
N GLU A 186 -6.26 16.45 29.75
CA GLU A 186 -6.19 15.68 30.98
C GLU A 186 -4.76 15.60 31.53
N LYS A 187 -4.64 15.28 32.83
CA LYS A 187 -3.32 15.14 33.46
C LYS A 187 -2.55 14.01 32.80
N ALA A 188 -1.47 14.37 32.11
CA ALA A 188 -0.58 13.42 31.47
C ALA A 188 -0.02 12.41 32.47
N ARG A 189 0.23 11.19 31.98
CA ARG A 189 1.01 10.19 32.71
C ARG A 189 2.37 10.76 33.11
N ARG A 190 2.93 10.28 34.23
CA ARG A 190 4.24 10.73 34.71
C ARG A 190 5.26 10.67 33.58
N GLU A 191 6.06 11.72 33.38
CA GLU A 191 7.02 11.84 32.26
C GLU A 191 7.89 10.60 32.08
N ARG A 192 8.37 10.01 33.19
CA ARG A 192 9.16 8.77 33.19
C ARG A 192 8.44 7.59 32.55
N GLU A 193 7.14 7.45 32.81
CA GLU A 193 6.33 6.35 32.28
C GLU A 193 6.00 6.55 30.79
N THR A 194 5.73 7.80 30.37
CA THR A 194 5.54 8.17 28.96
C THR A 194 6.82 7.93 28.15
N SER A 195 7.99 8.29 28.72
CA SER A 195 9.30 8.04 28.13
C SER A 195 9.58 6.53 28.00
N ASN A 196 9.27 5.76 29.04
CA ASN A 196 9.41 4.30 29.00
C ASN A 196 8.52 3.65 27.94
N LEU A 197 7.25 4.05 27.84
CA LEU A 197 6.33 3.54 26.81
C LEU A 197 6.85 3.86 25.40
N THR A 198 7.29 5.09 25.17
CA THR A 198 7.87 5.51 23.88
C THR A 198 9.10 4.67 23.52
N ARG A 199 9.96 4.39 24.50
CA ARG A 199 11.15 3.53 24.32
C ARG A 199 10.76 2.11 23.95
N LEU A 200 9.82 1.50 24.68
CA LEU A 200 9.33 0.15 24.40
C LEU A 200 8.71 0.05 22.99
N TYR A 201 7.90 1.04 22.61
CA TYR A 201 7.31 1.11 21.27
C TYR A 201 8.37 1.17 20.16
N ARG A 202 9.40 2.01 20.32
CA ARG A 202 10.52 2.09 19.34
C ARG A 202 11.33 0.79 19.29
N GLN A 203 11.63 0.20 20.44
CA GLN A 203 12.34 -1.08 20.51
C GLN A 203 11.54 -2.19 19.83
N LYS A 204 10.23 -2.24 20.05
CA LYS A 204 9.35 -3.19 19.38
C LYS A 204 9.40 -3.02 17.87
N ILE A 205 9.30 -1.80 17.35
CA ILE A 205 9.40 -1.52 15.91
C ILE A 205 10.69 -2.07 15.30
N SER A 206 11.84 -1.92 15.99
CA SER A 206 13.12 -2.40 15.46
C SER A 206 13.22 -3.92 15.31
N THR A 207 12.37 -4.69 16.00
CA THR A 207 12.35 -6.16 15.93
C THR A 207 11.20 -6.70 15.08
N MET A 208 10.35 -5.82 14.53
CA MET A 208 9.21 -6.25 13.73
C MET A 208 9.64 -6.85 12.40
N ARG A 209 8.85 -7.83 11.96
CA ARG A 209 8.92 -8.34 10.59
C ARG A 209 8.54 -7.24 9.60
N ARG A 210 9.21 -7.23 8.44
CA ARG A 210 8.93 -6.32 7.33
C ARG A 210 8.19 -7.06 6.22
N PRO A 211 7.49 -6.34 5.32
CA PRO A 211 6.93 -6.95 4.12
C PRO A 211 8.03 -7.68 3.35
N VAL A 212 7.74 -8.92 2.97
CA VAL A 212 8.61 -9.73 2.10
C VAL A 212 7.98 -9.72 0.72
N TRP A 213 8.81 -9.55 -0.30
CA TRP A 213 8.36 -9.60 -1.67
C TRP A 213 7.70 -10.93 -2.03
N ASN A 214 6.58 -10.86 -2.73
CA ASN A 214 5.90 -12.03 -3.27
C ASN A 214 5.78 -11.91 -4.80
N ARG A 215 6.52 -12.74 -5.54
CA ARG A 215 6.53 -12.75 -7.02
C ARG A 215 5.15 -12.87 -7.68
N TYR A 216 4.17 -13.49 -7.02
CA TYR A 216 2.83 -13.66 -7.58
C TYR A 216 1.92 -12.45 -7.30
N ARG A 217 2.24 -11.64 -6.28
CA ARG A 217 1.41 -10.48 -5.88
C ARG A 217 2.05 -9.16 -6.26
N ASP A 218 3.35 -9.03 -6.03
CA ASP A 218 4.03 -7.74 -6.09
C ASP A 218 4.65 -7.47 -7.46
N LEU A 219 4.75 -8.49 -8.31
CA LEU A 219 5.18 -8.34 -9.69
C LEU A 219 4.09 -7.68 -10.54
N VAL A 220 4.04 -6.35 -10.50
CA VAL A 220 3.08 -5.49 -11.21
C VAL A 220 3.78 -4.30 -11.87
N GLY A 221 3.06 -3.51 -12.66
CA GLY A 221 3.58 -2.28 -13.26
C GLY A 221 4.80 -2.52 -14.15
N TRP A 222 5.83 -1.68 -13.99
CA TRP A 222 7.09 -1.81 -14.75
C TRP A 222 7.83 -3.10 -14.42
N LEU A 223 7.85 -3.53 -13.15
CA LEU A 223 8.56 -4.73 -12.74
C LEU A 223 8.06 -5.96 -13.47
N LYS A 224 6.74 -6.12 -13.59
CA LYS A 224 6.15 -7.24 -14.33
C LYS A 224 6.58 -7.25 -15.79
N VAL A 225 6.43 -6.12 -16.46
CA VAL A 225 6.70 -6.05 -17.90
C VAL A 225 8.19 -6.22 -18.20
N VAL A 226 9.07 -5.70 -17.34
CA VAL A 226 10.50 -5.96 -17.44
C VAL A 226 10.81 -7.44 -17.18
N TYR A 227 10.30 -8.01 -16.09
CA TYR A 227 10.56 -9.41 -15.72
C TYR A 227 10.09 -10.41 -16.78
N ASP A 228 8.90 -10.18 -17.35
CA ASP A 228 8.33 -11.00 -18.42
C ASP A 228 9.16 -10.94 -19.72
N MET A 229 9.97 -9.89 -19.91
CA MET A 229 10.87 -9.71 -21.06
C MET A 229 12.30 -10.21 -20.80
N LEU A 230 12.62 -10.67 -19.58
CA LEU A 230 13.95 -11.18 -19.29
C LEU A 230 14.11 -12.60 -19.87
N PRO A 231 15.21 -12.89 -20.58
CA PRO A 231 15.58 -14.25 -20.95
C PRO A 231 15.66 -15.15 -19.71
N ASP A 232 15.37 -16.45 -19.87
CA ASP A 232 15.25 -17.38 -18.74
C ASP A 232 16.59 -17.80 -18.11
N ASP A 233 17.72 -17.54 -18.79
CA ASP A 233 19.08 -17.85 -18.31
C ASP A 233 19.90 -16.57 -18.05
N GLU A 234 21.19 -16.58 -18.40
CA GLU A 234 22.05 -15.40 -18.39
C GLU A 234 21.68 -14.43 -19.52
N PHE A 235 21.62 -13.14 -19.19
CA PHE A 235 21.28 -12.09 -20.13
C PHE A 235 22.09 -10.84 -19.88
N ARG A 236 22.17 -10.00 -20.91
CA ARG A 236 22.81 -8.69 -20.88
C ARG A 236 21.79 -7.57 -20.84
N ASN A 237 22.23 -6.40 -20.41
CA ASN A 237 21.45 -5.17 -20.55
C ASN A 237 20.96 -4.96 -22.00
N GLU A 238 21.80 -5.27 -22.98
CA GLU A 238 21.50 -5.12 -24.41
C GLU A 238 20.32 -6.00 -24.85
N ASP A 239 20.15 -7.20 -24.28
CA ASP A 239 19.04 -8.10 -24.60
C ASP A 239 17.71 -7.48 -24.17
N VAL A 240 17.66 -6.85 -22.99
CA VAL A 240 16.46 -6.15 -22.51
C VAL A 240 16.25 -4.85 -23.28
N TYR A 241 17.32 -4.11 -23.61
CA TYR A 241 17.24 -2.88 -24.38
C TYR A 241 16.82 -3.11 -25.85
N ALA A 242 16.98 -4.32 -26.39
CA ALA A 242 16.45 -4.67 -27.71
C ALA A 242 14.92 -4.50 -27.77
N HIS A 243 14.24 -4.61 -26.62
CA HIS A 243 12.79 -4.40 -26.50
C HIS A 243 12.41 -2.93 -26.22
N GLU A 244 13.34 -1.97 -26.35
CA GLU A 244 13.08 -0.56 -26.04
C GLU A 244 11.89 0.02 -26.81
N ASP A 245 11.71 -0.33 -28.08
CA ASP A 245 10.58 0.15 -28.86
C ASP A 245 9.24 -0.42 -28.37
N PHE A 246 9.22 -1.67 -27.90
CA PHE A 246 8.05 -2.25 -27.22
C PHE A 246 7.73 -1.45 -25.95
N PHE A 247 8.73 -1.16 -25.11
CA PHE A 247 8.52 -0.34 -23.92
C PHE A 247 8.10 1.08 -24.29
N ARG A 248 8.61 1.68 -25.37
CA ARG A 248 8.21 3.03 -25.79
C ARG A 248 6.76 3.07 -26.30
N GLN A 249 6.32 2.03 -27.01
CA GLN A 249 4.92 1.90 -27.43
C GLN A 249 3.99 1.66 -26.24
N LYS A 250 4.43 0.81 -25.29
CA LYS A 250 3.66 0.48 -24.09
C LYS A 250 3.63 1.62 -23.06
N TYR A 251 4.68 2.42 -22.99
CA TYR A 251 4.87 3.53 -22.05
C TYR A 251 5.26 4.83 -22.78
N PRO A 252 4.37 5.39 -23.62
CA PRO A 252 4.70 6.51 -24.50
C PRO A 252 5.02 7.82 -23.75
N GLY A 253 4.61 7.93 -22.48
CA GLY A 253 4.92 9.07 -21.62
C GLY A 253 6.34 9.04 -21.03
N ASN A 254 7.02 7.89 -21.03
CA ASN A 254 8.33 7.75 -20.40
C ASN A 254 9.47 8.06 -21.40
N ARG A 255 10.18 9.16 -21.16
CA ARG A 255 11.32 9.59 -22.00
C ARG A 255 12.64 8.90 -21.67
N ASN A 256 12.70 8.12 -20.58
CA ASN A 256 13.93 7.54 -20.03
C ASN A 256 13.81 6.01 -19.86
N ILE A 257 13.36 5.31 -20.91
CA ILE A 257 13.07 3.86 -20.89
C ILE A 257 14.22 3.03 -20.33
N ARG A 258 15.45 3.16 -20.86
CA ARG A 258 16.61 2.38 -20.39
C ARG A 258 16.95 2.62 -18.92
N ALA A 259 16.77 3.85 -18.44
CA ALA A 259 17.02 4.17 -17.03
C ALA A 259 15.98 3.49 -16.13
N LYS A 260 14.70 3.51 -16.53
CA LYS A 260 13.63 2.81 -15.82
C LYS A 260 13.85 1.30 -15.80
N ILE A 261 14.26 0.70 -16.92
CA ILE A 261 14.64 -0.72 -17.01
C ILE A 261 15.75 -1.04 -16.00
N ARG A 262 16.84 -0.27 -15.97
CA ARG A 262 17.92 -0.48 -14.98
C ARG A 262 17.45 -0.40 -13.54
N GLN A 263 16.56 0.55 -13.23
CA GLN A 263 15.96 0.66 -11.90
C GLN A 263 15.17 -0.63 -11.57
N GLN A 264 14.41 -1.17 -12.52
CA GLN A 264 13.67 -2.41 -12.33
C GLN A 264 14.60 -3.62 -12.12
N LEU A 265 15.69 -3.73 -12.89
CA LEU A 265 16.68 -4.79 -12.72
C LEU A 265 17.34 -4.73 -11.33
N GLN A 266 17.70 -3.54 -10.85
CA GLN A 266 18.24 -3.37 -9.49
C GLN A 266 17.26 -3.85 -8.43
N PHE A 267 15.98 -3.48 -8.57
CA PHE A 267 14.93 -3.92 -7.65
C PHE A 267 14.75 -5.45 -7.70
N LEU A 268 14.61 -6.04 -8.89
CA LEU A 268 14.47 -7.49 -9.06
C LEU A 268 15.66 -8.26 -8.47
N ARG A 269 16.87 -7.69 -8.54
CA ARG A 269 18.06 -8.26 -7.91
C ARG A 269 17.96 -8.22 -6.39
N ASP A 270 17.60 -7.07 -5.85
CA ASP A 270 17.53 -6.87 -4.39
C ASP A 270 16.45 -7.78 -3.76
N GLU A 271 15.40 -8.11 -4.52
CA GLU A 271 14.36 -9.07 -4.13
C GLU A 271 14.66 -10.53 -4.54
N GLY A 272 15.87 -10.82 -5.06
CA GLY A 272 16.34 -12.18 -5.33
C GLY A 272 15.65 -12.90 -6.50
N LEU A 273 15.05 -12.16 -7.45
CA LEU A 273 14.50 -12.73 -8.69
C LEU A 273 15.51 -12.82 -9.83
N ILE A 274 16.58 -12.03 -9.74
CA ILE A 274 17.71 -12.08 -10.65
C ILE A 274 19.02 -11.93 -9.87
N GLU A 275 20.11 -12.45 -10.43
CA GLU A 275 21.46 -12.33 -9.90
C GLU A 275 22.27 -11.37 -10.79
N HIS A 276 23.09 -10.51 -10.17
CA HIS A 276 24.04 -9.66 -10.91
C HIS A 276 25.40 -10.35 -10.97
N LEU A 277 25.80 -10.78 -12.17
CA LEU A 277 27.04 -11.55 -12.37
C LEU A 277 28.25 -10.64 -12.61
N ASP A 278 28.10 -9.63 -13.47
CA ASP A 278 29.12 -8.63 -13.80
C ASP A 278 28.45 -7.39 -14.41
N ARG A 279 29.22 -6.34 -14.74
CA ARG A 279 28.72 -5.08 -15.32
C ARG A 279 27.86 -5.34 -16.56
N GLY A 280 26.55 -5.25 -16.36
CA GLY A 280 25.54 -5.42 -17.41
C GLY A 280 25.21 -6.88 -17.75
N TYR A 281 25.66 -7.83 -16.94
CA TYR A 281 25.35 -9.25 -17.04
C TYR A 281 24.56 -9.71 -15.82
N TRP A 282 23.50 -10.47 -16.09
CA TRP A 282 22.53 -10.88 -15.11
C TRP A 282 22.15 -12.34 -15.36
N ARG A 283 21.53 -12.98 -14.37
CA ARG A 283 20.89 -14.29 -14.51
C ARG A 283 19.50 -14.24 -13.90
N LYS A 284 18.49 -14.75 -14.59
CA LYS A 284 17.15 -14.91 -14.03
C LYS A 284 17.10 -16.13 -13.11
N LEU A 285 16.42 -16.01 -11.96
CA LEU A 285 16.29 -17.06 -10.94
C LEU A 285 14.87 -17.66 -10.89
#